data_AF-A0A1S8C5C9-F1
#
_entry.id   AF-A0A1S8C5C9-F1
#
_cell.length_a   1.000
_cell.length_b   1.000
_cell.length_c   1.000
_cell.angle_alpha   90.00
_cell.angle_beta   90.00
_cell.angle_gamma   90.00
#
_symmetry.space_group_name_H-M   'P 1'
#
loop_
_entity.id
_entity.type
_entity.pdbx_description
1 polymer ?
#
loop_
_entity_poly.entity_id
_entity_poly.type
_entity_poly.pdbx_seq_one_letter_code
_entity_poly.pdbx_strand_id
1 'polypeptide(L)' 'MLQALDEAAVGRWSRAVVDTLSRSRGQLDELNVFPVPDGDTGTNLLLTAEAAATALQSAAAESAGGESAWTV' A
#
# COMPACT_ATOMS: atom_id res chain seq x y z
N MET A 1 -8.79 8.38 -19.90
CA MET A 1 -9.23 7.27 -19.04
C MET A 1 -8.08 6.25 -19.00
N LEU A 2 -7.61 5.82 -17.83
CA LEU A 2 -6.60 4.75 -17.75
C LEU A 2 -7.26 3.44 -18.15
N GLN A 3 -6.74 2.77 -19.19
CA GLN A 3 -7.25 1.48 -19.65
C GLN A 3 -6.78 0.33 -18.75
N ALA A 4 -5.60 0.48 -18.13
CA ALA A 4 -5.02 -0.41 -17.14
C ALA A 4 -4.10 0.39 -16.20
N LEU A 5 -3.84 -0.16 -15.01
CA LEU A 5 -2.81 0.37 -14.11
C LEU A 5 -1.46 -0.21 -14.52
N ASP A 6 -0.56 0.64 -15.01
CA ASP A 6 0.84 0.26 -15.24
C ASP A 6 1.65 0.30 -13.93
N GLU A 7 2.86 -0.26 -13.97
CA GLU A 7 3.76 -0.33 -12.81
C GLU A 7 4.02 1.05 -12.19
N ALA A 8 4.20 2.07 -13.03
CA ALA A 8 4.46 3.42 -12.58
C ALA A 8 3.24 4.02 -11.86
N ALA A 9 2.02 3.75 -12.35
CA ALA A 9 0.77 4.14 -11.72
C ALA A 9 0.57 3.45 -10.39
N VAL A 10 0.81 2.12 -10.31
CA VAL A 10 0.76 1.36 -9.06
C VAL A 10 1.79 1.89 -8.06
N GLY A 11 3.01 2.18 -8.48
CA GLY A 11 4.04 2.74 -7.60
C GLY A 11 3.74 4.17 -7.12
N ARG A 12 3.11 5.02 -7.93
CA ARG A 12 2.60 6.33 -7.48
C ARG A 12 1.46 6.18 -6.48
N TRP A 13 0.50 5.29 -6.78
CA TRP A 13 -0.62 5.00 -5.89
C TRP A 13 -0.16 4.46 -4.54
N SER A 14 0.73 3.47 -4.52
CA SER A 14 1.29 2.88 -3.29
C SER A 14 1.93 3.94 -2.38
N ARG A 15 2.75 4.84 -2.93
CA ARG A 15 3.33 5.97 -2.16
C ARG A 15 2.27 6.92 -1.61
N ALA A 16 1.25 7.25 -2.40
CA ALA A 16 0.15 8.10 -1.95
C ALA A 16 -0.68 7.45 -0.83
N VAL A 17 -0.84 6.12 -0.87
CA VAL A 17 -1.50 5.33 0.19
C VAL A 17 -0.69 5.40 1.49
N VAL A 18 0.62 5.14 1.45
CA VAL A 18 1.49 5.24 2.63
C VAL A 18 1.43 6.63 3.26
N ASP A 19 1.58 7.69 2.45
CA ASP A 19 1.53 9.07 2.90
C ASP A 19 0.16 9.43 3.52
N THR A 20 -0.93 8.96 2.92
CA THR A 20 -2.28 9.20 3.43
C THR A 20 -2.53 8.45 4.74
N LEU A 21 -2.18 7.16 4.80
CA LEU A 21 -2.34 6.34 6.00
C LEU A 21 -1.46 6.82 7.16
N SER A 22 -0.25 7.32 6.87
CA SER A 22 0.62 7.91 7.88
C SER A 22 -0.05 9.11 8.57
N ARG A 23 -0.72 9.98 7.80
CA ARG A 23 -1.47 11.12 8.33
C ARG A 23 -2.76 10.73 9.05
N SER A 24 -3.47 9.71 8.58
CA SER A 24 -4.76 9.29 9.14
C SER A 24 -4.66 8.20 10.21
N ARG A 25 -3.46 7.68 10.51
CA ARG A 25 -3.23 6.54 11.41
C ARG A 25 -4.01 6.65 12.72
N GLY A 26 -3.80 7.74 13.46
CA GLY A 26 -4.46 7.94 14.75
C GLY A 26 -5.98 8.02 14.65
N GLN A 27 -6.50 8.71 13.62
CA GLN A 27 -7.95 8.76 13.38
C GLN A 27 -8.51 7.36 13.07
N LEU A 28 -7.78 6.54 12.32
CA LEU A 28 -8.19 5.17 11.99
C LEU A 28 -8.11 4.24 13.21
N ASP A 29 -7.08 4.39 14.06
CA ASP A 29 -6.97 3.69 15.33
C ASP A 29 -8.16 4.01 16.26
N GLU A 30 -8.67 5.24 16.22
CA GLU A 30 -9.84 5.68 17.01
C GLU A 30 -11.19 5.24 16.44
N LEU A 31 -11.29 4.93 15.14
CA LEU A 31 -12.55 4.58 14.50
C LEU A 31 -12.99 3.13 14.75
N ASN A 32 -12.06 2.18 14.87
CA ASN A 32 -12.39 0.77 15.06
C ASN A 32 -12.71 0.47 16.53
N VAL A 33 -13.96 0.70 16.91
CA VAL A 33 -14.43 0.57 18.31
C VAL A 33 -15.36 -0.64 18.55
N PHE A 34 -15.44 -1.61 17.63
CA PHE A 34 -16.41 -2.71 17.73
C PHE A 34 -15.81 -4.11 17.56
N PRO A 35 -16.09 -5.09 18.44
CA PRO A 35 -16.71 -5.00 19.77
C PRO A 35 -15.72 -4.64 20.90
N VAL A 36 -14.41 -4.64 20.63
CA VAL A 36 -13.34 -4.27 21.56
C VAL A 36 -12.38 -3.33 20.84
N PRO A 37 -12.10 -2.12 21.37
CA PRO A 37 -11.09 -1.24 20.80
C PRO A 37 -9.70 -1.90 20.94
N ASP A 38 -9.12 -2.33 19.83
CA ASP A 38 -7.72 -2.75 19.75
C ASP A 38 -6.78 -1.54 19.57
N GLY A 39 -7.30 -0.45 18.99
CA GLY A 39 -6.60 0.82 18.87
C GLY A 39 -5.40 0.76 17.92
N ASP A 40 -5.36 -0.23 17.04
CA ASP A 40 -4.23 -0.52 16.17
C ASP A 40 -4.61 -0.62 14.69
N THR A 41 -5.87 -0.36 14.32
CA THR A 41 -6.35 -0.53 12.95
C THR A 41 -5.61 0.36 11.95
N GLY A 42 -5.42 1.64 12.26
CA GLY A 42 -4.63 2.55 11.45
C GLY A 42 -3.17 2.12 11.38
N THR A 43 -2.62 1.64 12.49
CA THR A 43 -1.25 1.10 12.55
C THR A 43 -1.10 -0.12 11.64
N ASN A 44 -2.02 -1.09 11.70
CA ASN A 44 -2.03 -2.28 10.87
C ASN A 44 -2.16 -1.95 9.37
N LEU A 45 -3.01 -0.98 9.03
CA LEU A 45 -3.13 -0.49 7.65
C LEU A 45 -1.85 0.17 7.14
N LEU A 46 -1.21 1.03 7.95
CA LEU A 46 0.05 1.68 7.58
C LEU A 46 1.16 0.64 7.36
N LEU A 47 1.35 -0.28 8.30
CA LEU A 47 2.36 -1.34 8.19
C LEU A 47 2.15 -2.21 6.94
N THR A 48 0.89 -2.54 6.63
CA THR A 48 0.54 -3.29 5.42
C THR A 48 0.93 -2.52 4.15
N ALA A 49 0.64 -1.22 4.10
CA ALA A 49 0.97 -0.39 2.95
C ALA A 49 2.49 -0.18 2.78
N GLU A 50 3.23 0.00 3.87
CA GLU A 50 4.69 0.10 3.86
C GLU A 50 5.35 -1.21 3.39
N ALA A 51 4.84 -2.35 3.84
CA ALA A 51 5.28 -3.66 3.38
C ALA A 51 5.02 -3.84 1.88
N ALA A 52 3.84 -3.46 1.38
CA ALA A 52 3.51 -3.51 -0.04
C ALA A 52 4.41 -2.58 -0.87
N ALA A 53 4.66 -1.35 -0.40
CA ALA A 53 5.56 -0.41 -1.07
C ALA A 53 7.01 -0.91 -1.15
N THR A 54 7.46 -1.63 -0.12
CA THR A 54 8.77 -2.30 -0.10
C THR A 54 8.81 -3.45 -1.11
N ALA A 55 7.79 -4.32 -1.11
CA ALA A 55 7.70 -5.42 -2.07
C ALA A 55 7.69 -4.95 -3.52
N LEU A 56 6.98 -3.85 -3.83
CA LEU A 56 6.97 -3.24 -5.16
C LEU A 56 8.35 -2.74 -5.59
N GLN A 57 9.13 -2.18 -4.66
CA GLN A 57 10.50 -1.73 -4.96
C GLN A 57 11.42 -2.93 -5.24
N SER A 58 11.33 -3.99 -4.45
CA SER A 58 12.07 -5.23 -4.70
C SER A 58 11.70 -5.86 -6.04
N ALA A 59 10.40 -5.99 -6.33
CA ALA A 59 9.92 -6.52 -7.59
C ALA A 59 10.40 -5.68 -8.78
N ALA A 60 10.36 -4.35 -8.70
CA ALA A 60 10.87 -3.48 -9.77
C ALA A 60 12.39 -3.66 -9.98
N ALA A 61 13.15 -3.90 -8.92
CA ALA A 61 14.58 -4.19 -9.03
C ALA A 61 14.85 -5.56 -9.68
N GLU A 62 14.01 -6.55 -9.42
CA GLU A 62 14.10 -7.91 -10.00
C GLU A 62 13.62 -7.95 -11.47
N SER A 63 12.56 -7.20 -11.80
CA SER A 63 11.96 -7.11 -13.14
C SER A 63 12.77 -6.27 -14.12
N ALA A 64 13.84 -5.60 -13.69
CA ALA A 64 14.74 -4.85 -14.56
C ALA A 64 15.41 -5.69 -15.69
N GLY A 65 15.13 -7.00 -15.76
CA GLY A 65 15.49 -7.87 -16.88
C GLY A 65 14.46 -8.94 -17.26
N GLY A 66 13.18 -8.84 -16.87
CA GLY A 66 12.18 -9.91 -17.08
C GLY A 66 10.77 -9.44 -17.39
N GLU A 67 9.99 -10.32 -18.04
CA GLU A 67 8.59 -10.11 -18.45
C GLU A 67 7.67 -9.90 -17.24
N SER A 68 6.62 -9.07 -17.39
CA SER A 68 5.70 -8.74 -16.31
C SER A 68 4.98 -9.97 -15.78
N ALA A 69 5.02 -10.17 -14.46
CA ALA A 69 4.33 -11.25 -13.74
C ALA A 69 2.78 -11.18 -13.84
N TRP A 70 2.26 -10.10 -14.41
CA TRP A 70 0.83 -9.85 -14.61
C TRP A 70 0.38 -10.03 -16.07
N THR A 71 1.29 -10.44 -16.95
CA THR A 71 0.94 -10.87 -18.32
C THR A 71 0.42 -12.30 -18.22
N VAL A 72 -0.88 -12.49 -18.49
CA VAL A 72 -1.49 -13.81 -18.72
C VAL A 72 -1.27 -14.23 -20.15
#